data_AF-A0A1J9R8C8-F1
#
_entry.id   AF-A0A1J9R8C8-F1
#
_cell.length_a   1.000
_cell.length_b   1.000
_cell.length_c   1.000
_cell.angle_alpha   90.00
_cell.angle_beta   90.00
_cell.angle_gamma   90.00
#
_symmetry.space_group_name_H-M   'P 1'
#
loop_
_entity.id
_entity.type
_entity.pdbx_description
1 polymer ?
#
loop_
_entity_poly.entity_id
_entity_poly.type
_entity_poly.pdbx_seq_one_letter_code
_entity_poly.pdbx_strand_id
1 'polypeptide(L)'
;DISHIGRVHFVGRDHQHSATGPHMVVLEVQGAVRYTPQIAQRLPFLNPPFRSFELIAMEDEMKYISITQILDRLDVHVDTTFESDSYLSAEYEGKDQYFLRRVMRTKTGVEVWPYCKSSPFRAELEIAGTWTRYFGKYLLQVISLPYQLFIDGFGLYRNMYRSLMGFSMIPALRAVERSKRNNIFTLTFGPHGTNFPNAIAALSYGLSILDCKGVMVDIGEEKVRVVASCIAFLGDMPQQSSNAGIKGPTARRACRSCFIDDKDRPNLDYDLRNNGRFHHHMQHLRSKLDDVPNPTRRDQMCQEQGITAQAVSLFQICPSLNLISFFPSDPRHSEFAGISEISHSLLVCSVLSLHGQQEYFRMLQTFPFPRGWNRLQSPITHLKKYQLQEHARASIIIPLVLRCGLREEWLSLAIKQTIPTAFSAQNQSPIDLIIQVYAPISRSNSLLVFQSPRENDPEVARQIILGARR
;
A
#
# COMPACT_ATOMS: atom_id res chain seq x y z
N ASP A 1 -18.15 -26.13 11.21
CA ASP A 1 -16.77 -26.38 11.65
C ASP A 1 -15.95 -26.99 10.53
N ILE A 2 -15.11 -26.19 9.87
CA ILE A 2 -14.36 -26.63 8.67
C ILE A 2 -12.83 -26.58 8.87
N SER A 3 -12.30 -25.89 9.88
CA SER A 3 -10.85 -25.78 10.12
C SER A 3 -10.47 -25.99 11.60
N HIS A 4 -9.97 -27.18 11.92
CA HIS A 4 -9.26 -27.47 13.19
C HIS A 4 -7.76 -27.17 13.10
N ILE A 5 -7.28 -26.83 11.91
CA ILE A 5 -5.89 -26.48 11.62
C ILE A 5 -5.88 -24.99 11.31
N GLY A 6 -4.87 -24.29 11.82
CA GLY A 6 -4.67 -22.92 11.43
C GLY A 6 -3.22 -22.48 11.55
N ARG A 7 -2.88 -21.48 10.76
CA ARG A 7 -1.57 -20.86 10.69
C ARG A 7 -1.55 -19.64 11.61
N VAL A 8 -0.59 -19.60 12.54
CA VAL A 8 -0.44 -18.46 13.44
C VAL A 8 -0.03 -17.22 12.63
N HIS A 9 -0.88 -16.21 12.62
CA HIS A 9 -0.63 -14.92 11.98
C HIS A 9 0.05 -13.95 12.94
N PHE A 10 -0.41 -13.92 14.20
CA PHE A 10 0.04 -12.99 15.21
C PHE A 10 -0.02 -13.60 16.62
N VAL A 11 0.89 -13.17 17.48
CA VAL A 11 0.94 -13.49 18.92
C VAL A 11 0.98 -12.18 19.69
N GLY A 12 0.04 -11.97 20.60
CA GLY A 12 -0.01 -10.75 21.40
C GLY A 12 -0.71 -10.94 22.73
N ARG A 13 -0.74 -9.87 23.53
CA ARG A 13 -1.56 -9.81 24.74
C ARG A 13 -2.84 -9.05 24.45
N ASP A 14 -3.96 -9.60 24.88
CA ASP A 14 -5.24 -8.89 24.78
C ASP A 14 -5.30 -7.76 25.82
N HIS A 15 -5.20 -6.52 25.33
CA HIS A 15 -5.35 -5.30 26.14
C HIS A 15 -6.71 -4.62 25.95
N GLN A 16 -7.53 -5.08 25.00
CA GLN A 16 -8.80 -4.44 24.62
C GLN A 16 -10.04 -5.27 25.02
N HIS A 17 -9.85 -6.49 25.53
CA HIS A 17 -10.85 -7.50 25.92
C HIS A 17 -11.68 -8.08 24.76
N SER A 18 -11.50 -9.38 24.51
CA SER A 18 -12.51 -10.27 23.92
C SER A 18 -12.20 -11.76 24.21
N ALA A 19 -13.21 -12.52 24.65
CA ALA A 19 -13.29 -13.98 24.79
C ALA A 19 -12.33 -14.74 25.73
N THR A 20 -11.07 -14.33 25.95
CA THR A 20 -10.05 -15.14 26.66
C THR A 20 -9.53 -14.57 27.99
N GLY A 21 -9.88 -13.32 28.32
CA GLY A 21 -9.51 -12.63 29.57
C GLY A 21 -8.39 -11.57 29.40
N PRO A 22 -8.38 -10.49 30.20
CA PRO A 22 -7.38 -9.42 30.12
C PRO A 22 -5.96 -9.93 30.30
N HIS A 23 -5.02 -9.36 29.54
CA HIS A 23 -3.58 -9.65 29.62
C HIS A 23 -3.18 -11.09 29.26
N MET A 24 -4.13 -11.91 28.82
CA MET A 24 -3.84 -13.25 28.32
C MET A 24 -3.13 -13.18 26.98
N VAL A 25 -2.21 -14.13 26.77
CA VAL A 25 -1.57 -14.33 25.46
C VAL A 25 -2.59 -14.94 24.52
N VAL A 26 -2.88 -14.24 23.43
CA VAL A 26 -3.80 -14.64 22.38
C VAL A 26 -3.06 -14.84 21.07
N LEU A 27 -3.56 -15.76 20.28
CA LEU A 27 -3.07 -16.05 18.94
C LEU A 27 -4.13 -15.65 17.94
N GLU A 28 -3.76 -14.85 16.95
CA GLU A 28 -4.57 -14.70 15.75
C GLU A 28 -4.17 -15.81 14.79
N VAL A 29 -5.14 -16.60 14.38
CA VAL A 29 -4.94 -17.81 13.58
C VAL A 29 -5.77 -17.71 12.31
N GLN A 30 -5.09 -17.89 11.19
CA GLN A 30 -5.69 -18.07 9.88
C GLN A 30 -6.14 -19.52 9.73
N GLY A 31 -7.41 -19.76 9.42
CA GLY A 31 -7.93 -21.10 9.17
C GLY A 31 -7.21 -21.78 7.99
N ALA A 32 -7.00 -23.08 8.08
CA ALA A 32 -6.55 -23.89 6.96
C ALA A 32 -7.40 -25.16 6.84
N VAL A 33 -7.66 -25.57 5.61
CA VAL A 33 -8.41 -26.78 5.31
C VAL A 33 -7.49 -27.87 4.80
N ARG A 34 -7.68 -29.08 5.33
CA ARG A 34 -7.05 -30.29 4.84
C ARG A 34 -7.91 -30.95 3.76
N TYR A 35 -7.29 -31.83 2.99
CA TYR A 35 -8.02 -32.67 2.07
C TYR A 35 -9.02 -33.58 2.78
N THR A 36 -10.27 -33.50 2.32
CA THR A 36 -11.29 -34.52 2.55
C THR A 36 -12.11 -34.65 1.27
N PRO A 37 -12.70 -35.82 0.97
CA PRO A 37 -13.57 -35.98 -0.19
C PRO A 37 -14.72 -34.94 -0.23
N GLN A 38 -15.28 -34.57 0.94
CA GLN A 38 -16.35 -33.58 1.01
C GLN A 38 -15.85 -32.16 0.69
N ILE A 39 -14.65 -31.78 1.15
CA ILE A 39 -14.08 -30.47 0.83
C ILE A 39 -13.68 -30.41 -0.64
N ALA A 40 -13.04 -31.47 -1.17
CA ALA A 40 -12.64 -31.54 -2.57
C ALA A 40 -13.83 -31.38 -3.54
N GLN A 41 -15.00 -31.90 -3.20
CA GLN A 41 -16.24 -31.73 -3.98
C GLN A 41 -16.81 -30.30 -3.95
N ARG A 42 -16.50 -29.51 -2.91
CA ARG A 42 -16.98 -28.13 -2.75
C ARG A 42 -16.06 -27.09 -3.37
N LEU A 43 -14.82 -27.48 -3.69
CA LEU A 43 -13.86 -26.60 -4.31
C LEU A 43 -14.09 -26.55 -5.83
N PRO A 44 -13.77 -25.43 -6.49
CA PRO A 44 -13.71 -25.38 -7.95
C PRO A 44 -12.70 -26.41 -8.47
N PHE A 45 -12.81 -26.76 -9.75
CA PHE A 45 -11.83 -27.65 -10.39
C PHE A 45 -10.41 -27.08 -10.23
N LEU A 46 -9.53 -27.83 -9.57
CA LEU A 46 -8.15 -27.43 -9.31
C LEU A 46 -7.20 -28.20 -10.24
N ASN A 47 -6.27 -27.50 -10.86
CA ASN A 47 -5.17 -28.09 -11.60
C ASN A 47 -3.82 -27.67 -10.96
N PRO A 48 -3.00 -28.63 -10.46
CA PRO A 48 -3.31 -30.05 -10.23
C PRO A 48 -4.39 -30.28 -9.16
N PRO A 49 -5.03 -31.46 -9.09
CA PRO A 49 -6.08 -31.74 -8.10
C PRO A 49 -5.63 -31.56 -6.64
N PHE A 50 -6.59 -31.34 -5.74
CA PHE A 50 -6.34 -31.26 -4.29
C PHE A 50 -5.87 -32.62 -3.75
N ARG A 51 -4.78 -32.67 -2.98
CA ARG A 51 -4.12 -33.92 -2.55
C ARG A 51 -4.19 -34.13 -1.03
N SER A 52 -4.04 -35.38 -0.57
CA SER A 52 -4.22 -35.80 0.83
C SER A 52 -3.40 -35.02 1.87
N PHE A 53 -2.18 -34.60 1.57
CA PHE A 53 -1.29 -33.83 2.46
C PHE A 53 -1.24 -32.33 2.12
N GLU A 54 -2.05 -31.88 1.17
CA GLU A 54 -2.15 -30.47 0.82
C GLU A 54 -3.06 -29.75 1.83
N LEU A 55 -2.60 -28.59 2.29
CA LEU A 55 -3.37 -27.63 3.05
C LEU A 55 -3.68 -26.41 2.16
N ILE A 56 -4.90 -25.88 2.29
CA ILE A 56 -5.30 -24.61 1.66
C ILE A 56 -5.59 -23.60 2.77
N ALA A 57 -4.84 -22.50 2.80
CA ALA A 57 -5.06 -21.42 3.77
C ALA A 57 -6.30 -20.59 3.38
N MET A 58 -7.10 -20.22 4.39
CA MET A 58 -8.31 -19.42 4.22
C MET A 58 -7.98 -17.95 4.44
N GLU A 59 -7.88 -17.17 3.36
CA GLU A 59 -7.49 -15.76 3.40
C GLU A 59 -8.42 -14.92 4.27
N ASP A 60 -9.70 -15.29 4.35
CA ASP A 60 -10.75 -14.50 4.99
C ASP A 60 -11.29 -15.07 6.31
N GLU A 61 -10.72 -16.19 6.80
CA GLU A 61 -11.06 -16.80 8.09
C GLU A 61 -9.93 -16.56 9.11
N MET A 62 -10.07 -15.48 9.88
CA MET A 62 -9.19 -15.14 10.99
C MET A 62 -9.93 -15.33 12.32
N LYS A 63 -9.31 -16.00 13.28
CA LYS A 63 -9.87 -16.23 14.62
C LYS A 63 -8.84 -15.94 15.68
N TYR A 64 -9.28 -15.39 16.81
CA TYR A 64 -8.46 -15.27 18.01
C TYR A 64 -8.69 -16.50 18.90
N ILE A 65 -7.61 -17.18 19.29
CA ILE A 65 -7.65 -18.34 20.18
C ILE A 65 -6.68 -18.16 21.34
N SER A 66 -6.97 -18.83 22.47
CA SER A 66 -6.00 -18.95 23.57
C SER A 66 -4.90 -19.94 23.20
N ILE A 67 -3.67 -19.71 23.69
CA ILE A 67 -2.56 -20.66 23.54
C ILE A 67 -2.90 -22.04 24.12
N THR A 68 -3.80 -22.09 25.12
CA THR A 68 -4.26 -23.34 25.75
C THR A 68 -5.16 -24.19 24.85
N GLN A 69 -5.64 -23.63 23.74
CA GLN A 69 -6.46 -24.35 22.76
C GLN A 69 -5.59 -25.03 21.67
N ILE A 70 -4.26 -24.83 21.69
CA ILE A 70 -3.35 -25.55 20.79
C ILE A 70 -3.18 -26.97 21.31
N LEU A 71 -3.57 -27.93 20.47
CA LEU A 71 -3.39 -29.36 20.74
C LEU A 71 -2.03 -29.86 20.26
N ASP A 72 -1.58 -29.40 19.09
CA ASP A 72 -0.35 -29.89 18.45
C ASP A 72 0.26 -28.84 17.49
N ARG A 73 1.52 -29.03 17.09
CA ARG A 73 2.23 -28.22 16.10
C ARG A 73 2.56 -29.08 14.88
N LEU A 74 2.06 -28.67 13.72
CA LEU A 74 2.34 -29.34 12.46
C LEU A 74 3.54 -28.69 11.77
N ASP A 75 4.45 -29.52 11.28
CA ASP A 75 5.49 -29.07 10.34
C ASP A 75 4.89 -29.06 8.92
N VAL A 76 4.88 -27.88 8.30
CA VAL A 76 4.22 -27.65 7.00
C VAL A 76 5.19 -26.97 6.06
N HIS A 77 5.45 -27.59 4.91
CA HIS A 77 6.23 -26.96 3.84
C HIS A 77 5.37 -25.94 3.08
N VAL A 78 5.80 -24.69 3.00
CA VAL A 78 5.12 -23.67 2.19
C VAL A 78 5.79 -23.58 0.83
N ASP A 79 5.08 -24.01 -0.21
CA ASP A 79 5.53 -23.92 -1.59
C ASP A 79 5.21 -22.52 -2.15
N THR A 80 6.27 -21.71 -2.27
CA THR A 80 6.19 -20.34 -2.76
C THR A 80 6.42 -20.22 -4.26
N THR A 81 6.68 -21.32 -4.98
CA THR A 81 7.02 -21.31 -6.42
C THR A 81 5.88 -21.80 -7.31
N PHE A 82 4.87 -22.45 -6.73
CA PHE A 82 3.67 -22.88 -7.44
C PHE A 82 2.89 -21.69 -8.05
N GLU A 83 2.78 -21.60 -9.38
CA GLU A 83 2.04 -20.55 -10.11
C GLU A 83 0.82 -21.09 -10.90
N SER A 84 1.00 -22.26 -11.53
CA SER A 84 0.03 -23.16 -12.18
C SER A 84 0.86 -24.07 -13.10
N ASP A 85 0.48 -25.34 -13.29
CA ASP A 85 1.19 -26.33 -14.13
C ASP A 85 2.64 -26.69 -13.74
N SER A 86 3.18 -26.13 -12.65
CA SER A 86 4.45 -26.61 -12.07
C SER A 86 4.21 -27.93 -11.35
N TYR A 87 4.76 -29.02 -11.89
CA TYR A 87 4.90 -30.27 -11.15
C TYR A 87 5.68 -29.97 -9.86
N LEU A 88 5.12 -30.36 -8.71
CA LEU A 88 5.92 -30.46 -7.48
C LEU A 88 7.19 -31.26 -7.82
N SER A 89 8.35 -30.86 -7.30
CA SER A 89 9.49 -31.78 -7.34
C SER A 89 9.02 -33.09 -6.71
N ALA A 90 9.36 -34.21 -7.35
CA ALA A 90 9.01 -35.55 -6.86
C ALA A 90 9.53 -35.84 -5.44
N GLU A 91 10.29 -34.92 -4.83
CA GLU A 91 10.87 -35.02 -3.48
C GLU A 91 9.85 -34.97 -2.34
N TYR A 92 8.66 -34.42 -2.57
CA TYR A 92 7.60 -34.27 -1.54
C TYR A 92 6.50 -35.33 -1.67
N GLU A 93 6.38 -35.97 -2.83
CA GLU A 93 5.46 -37.09 -3.03
C GLU A 93 6.05 -38.34 -2.36
N GLY A 94 5.75 -38.54 -1.07
CA GLY A 94 6.07 -39.79 -0.34
C GLY A 94 6.62 -39.65 1.09
N LYS A 95 6.68 -38.44 1.67
CA LYS A 95 7.25 -38.21 3.02
C LYS A 95 6.23 -38.00 4.15
N ASP A 96 4.93 -38.22 3.91
CA ASP A 96 3.84 -37.95 4.88
C ASP A 96 3.89 -36.54 5.53
N GLN A 97 4.48 -35.56 4.83
CA GLN A 97 4.64 -34.18 5.30
C GLN A 97 3.55 -33.29 4.71
N TYR A 98 2.92 -32.45 5.54
CA TYR A 98 1.95 -31.47 5.06
C TYR A 98 2.63 -30.38 4.24
N PHE A 99 1.95 -29.91 3.19
CA PHE A 99 2.41 -28.78 2.38
C PHE A 99 1.29 -27.81 2.05
N LEU A 100 1.64 -26.53 1.90
CA LEU A 100 0.72 -25.44 1.58
C LEU A 100 1.20 -24.71 0.33
N ARG A 101 0.36 -24.71 -0.71
CA ARG A 101 0.67 -24.07 -2.01
C ARG A 101 -0.47 -23.25 -2.58
N ARG A 102 -1.61 -23.21 -1.88
CA ARG A 102 -2.82 -22.49 -2.29
C ARG A 102 -3.43 -21.73 -1.14
N VAL A 103 -4.13 -20.67 -1.49
CA VAL A 103 -5.02 -19.94 -0.61
C VAL A 103 -6.42 -19.94 -1.20
N MET A 104 -7.42 -19.79 -0.34
CA MET A 104 -8.81 -19.67 -0.74
C MET A 104 -9.53 -18.54 -0.02
N ARG A 105 -10.55 -18.01 -0.67
CA ARG A 105 -11.51 -17.06 -0.09
C ARG A 105 -12.90 -17.67 -0.20
N THR A 106 -13.76 -17.35 0.77
CA THR A 106 -15.08 -17.97 0.93
C THR A 106 -16.22 -16.96 1.07
N LYS A 107 -15.97 -15.74 1.59
CA LYS A 107 -16.98 -14.71 1.90
C LYS A 107 -17.75 -14.19 0.68
N THR A 108 -17.12 -14.11 -0.48
CA THR A 108 -17.72 -13.58 -1.73
C THR A 108 -17.97 -14.67 -2.77
N GLY A 109 -17.86 -15.94 -2.38
CA GLY A 109 -17.74 -17.09 -3.28
C GLY A 109 -16.47 -17.88 -2.99
N VAL A 110 -16.45 -19.16 -3.39
CA VAL A 110 -15.27 -20.03 -3.23
C VAL A 110 -14.31 -19.80 -4.39
N GLU A 111 -13.22 -19.12 -4.11
CA GLU A 111 -12.13 -18.87 -5.06
C GLU A 111 -10.83 -19.43 -4.51
N VAL A 112 -10.02 -20.06 -5.35
CA VAL A 112 -8.75 -20.69 -4.97
C VAL A 112 -7.66 -20.23 -5.92
N TRP A 113 -6.50 -19.86 -5.39
CA TRP A 113 -5.36 -19.46 -6.20
C TRP A 113 -4.02 -19.85 -5.57
N PRO A 114 -2.92 -19.80 -6.33
CA PRO A 114 -1.60 -20.17 -5.84
C PRO A 114 -1.12 -19.27 -4.69
N TYR A 115 -0.38 -19.87 -3.76
CA TYR A 115 0.18 -19.17 -2.60
C TYR A 115 1.14 -18.04 -2.99
N CYS A 116 1.91 -18.23 -4.07
CA CYS A 116 2.83 -17.21 -4.58
C CYS A 116 2.12 -15.92 -5.05
N LYS A 117 0.81 -16.00 -5.30
CA LYS A 117 -0.10 -14.89 -5.63
C LYS A 117 -0.89 -14.40 -4.42
N SER A 118 -0.34 -14.60 -3.22
CA SER A 118 -0.84 -14.05 -1.96
C SER A 118 0.21 -13.18 -1.29
N SER A 119 -0.20 -12.37 -0.32
CA SER A 119 0.74 -11.59 0.48
C SER A 119 1.23 -12.44 1.65
N PRO A 120 2.54 -12.74 1.75
CA PRO A 120 3.06 -13.48 2.90
C PRO A 120 2.89 -12.69 4.19
N PHE A 121 2.79 -13.42 5.30
CA PHE A 121 2.74 -12.78 6.60
C PHE A 121 4.12 -12.29 6.98
N ARG A 122 4.16 -11.19 7.74
CA ARG A 122 5.41 -10.65 8.26
C ARG A 122 6.19 -11.70 9.05
N ALA A 123 5.50 -12.48 9.89
CA ALA A 123 6.11 -13.55 10.67
C ALA A 123 6.83 -14.59 9.79
N GLU A 124 6.29 -14.93 8.62
CA GLU A 124 6.96 -15.85 7.70
C GLU A 124 8.24 -15.26 7.12
N LEU A 125 8.21 -13.98 6.74
CA LEU A 125 9.38 -13.28 6.23
C LEU A 125 10.46 -13.12 7.31
N GLU A 126 10.03 -12.93 8.56
CA GLU A 126 10.91 -12.89 9.73
C GLU A 126 11.59 -14.24 10.00
N ILE A 127 10.81 -15.34 9.96
CA ILE A 127 11.31 -16.72 10.10
C ILE A 127 12.28 -17.06 8.97
N ALA A 128 11.93 -16.74 7.72
CA ALA A 128 12.75 -17.00 6.55
C ALA A 128 14.05 -16.17 6.55
N GLY A 129 14.00 -14.94 7.03
CA GLY A 129 15.14 -14.02 7.04
C GLY A 129 16.20 -14.37 8.07
N THR A 130 15.81 -14.51 9.35
CA THR A 130 16.80 -14.48 10.45
C THR A 130 16.31 -14.99 11.81
N TRP A 131 15.01 -15.10 12.06
CA TRP A 131 14.47 -15.29 13.43
C TRP A 131 14.83 -16.63 14.08
N THR A 132 14.89 -17.72 13.32
CA THR A 132 15.26 -19.06 13.83
C THR A 132 16.67 -19.10 14.43
N ARG A 133 17.57 -18.20 14.02
CA ARG A 133 18.96 -18.14 14.51
C ARG A 133 19.12 -17.42 15.86
N TYR A 134 18.19 -16.53 16.23
CA TYR A 134 18.38 -15.61 17.36
C TYR A 134 17.44 -15.84 18.55
N PHE A 135 16.24 -16.38 18.34
CA PHE A 135 15.23 -16.51 19.41
C PHE A 135 15.12 -17.92 20.01
N GLY A 136 16.05 -18.82 19.70
CA GLY A 136 15.98 -20.23 20.12
C GLY A 136 16.13 -20.52 21.61
N LYS A 137 16.45 -19.56 22.50
CA LYS A 137 16.80 -19.91 23.91
C LYS A 137 16.43 -18.93 25.05
N TYR A 138 15.87 -17.74 24.81
CA TYR A 138 15.66 -16.78 25.91
C TYR A 138 14.27 -16.12 25.90
N LEU A 139 13.46 -16.47 26.91
CA LEU A 139 12.20 -15.82 27.29
C LEU A 139 12.49 -14.57 28.14
N LEU A 140 13.18 -13.57 27.56
CA LEU A 140 13.23 -12.24 28.17
C LEU A 140 11.97 -11.46 27.78
N GLN A 141 11.59 -10.47 28.59
CA GLN A 141 10.56 -9.52 28.21
C GLN A 141 11.00 -8.80 26.93
N VAL A 142 10.15 -8.87 25.89
CA VAL A 142 10.38 -8.22 24.60
C VAL A 142 9.37 -7.10 24.43
N ILE A 143 9.85 -5.91 24.09
CA ILE A 143 9.03 -4.79 23.62
C ILE A 143 9.21 -4.68 22.11
N SER A 144 8.09 -4.71 21.39
CA SER A 144 8.07 -4.39 19.96
C SER A 144 7.83 -2.89 19.77
N LEU A 145 8.70 -2.24 18.99
CA LEU A 145 8.59 -0.84 18.59
C LEU A 145 8.51 -0.73 17.06
N PRO A 146 7.34 -1.00 16.46
CA PRO A 146 7.18 -0.87 15.01
C PRO A 146 7.36 0.59 14.56
N TYR A 147 8.00 0.79 13.41
CA TYR A 147 8.21 2.12 12.84
C TYR A 147 8.09 2.14 11.31
N GLN A 148 7.82 3.31 10.77
CA GLN A 148 7.84 3.61 9.34
C GLN A 148 9.15 4.36 9.03
N LEU A 149 9.80 4.02 7.92
CA LEU A 149 11.01 4.69 7.48
C LEU A 149 10.70 5.58 6.27
N PHE A 150 10.72 6.89 6.47
CA PHE A 150 10.60 7.86 5.39
C PHE A 150 11.97 8.08 4.74
N ILE A 151 12.04 7.82 3.44
CA ILE A 151 13.22 7.97 2.60
C ILE A 151 12.82 8.85 1.42
N ASP A 152 13.41 10.04 1.34
CA ASP A 152 13.06 10.99 0.27
C ASP A 152 14.22 11.91 -0.11
N GLY A 153 14.15 12.45 -1.32
CA GLY A 153 15.08 13.45 -1.83
C GLY A 153 14.64 14.87 -1.49
N PHE A 154 15.47 15.58 -0.72
CA PHE A 154 15.25 16.97 -0.32
C PHE A 154 16.11 17.92 -1.12
N GLY A 155 15.50 18.91 -1.79
CA GLY A 155 16.23 19.99 -2.45
C GLY A 155 16.74 21.03 -1.45
N LEU A 156 18.06 21.06 -1.20
CA LEU A 156 18.69 21.96 -0.22
C LEU A 156 18.40 23.45 -0.45
N TYR A 157 18.18 23.85 -1.71
CA TYR A 157 17.97 25.24 -2.12
C TYR A 157 16.65 25.45 -2.86
N ARG A 158 15.62 24.67 -2.51
CA ARG A 158 14.32 24.66 -3.22
C ARG A 158 14.44 24.34 -4.72
N ASN A 159 15.54 23.69 -5.11
CA ASN A 159 15.74 23.12 -6.43
C ASN A 159 16.21 21.68 -6.30
N MET A 160 15.85 20.85 -7.27
CA MET A 160 16.19 19.42 -7.26
C MET A 160 17.61 19.12 -7.77
N TYR A 161 18.32 20.13 -8.30
CA TYR A 161 19.69 19.97 -8.79
C TYR A 161 20.67 19.57 -7.68
N ARG A 162 20.40 19.99 -6.45
CA ARG A 162 21.19 19.64 -5.26
C ARG A 162 20.30 18.94 -4.25
N SER A 163 19.91 17.72 -4.57
CA SER A 163 19.17 16.86 -3.66
C SER A 163 20.11 16.22 -2.62
N LEU A 164 19.63 16.16 -1.38
CA LEU A 164 20.12 15.27 -0.33
C LEU A 164 19.06 14.22 -0.07
N MET A 165 19.47 12.99 0.22
CA MET A 165 18.52 11.97 0.65
C MET A 165 18.35 12.04 2.17
N GLY A 166 17.14 12.16 2.68
CA GLY A 166 16.90 12.12 4.12
C GLY A 166 16.27 10.81 4.55
N PHE A 167 16.72 10.30 5.70
CA PHE A 167 16.16 9.11 6.34
C PHE A 167 15.54 9.52 7.67
N SER A 168 14.23 9.32 7.82
CA SER A 168 13.50 9.63 9.05
C SER A 168 12.74 8.42 9.55
N MET A 169 12.90 8.09 10.83
CA MET A 169 12.15 7.07 11.54
C MET A 169 10.91 7.71 12.17
N ILE A 170 9.75 7.11 11.92
CA ILE A 170 8.46 7.53 12.45
C ILE A 170 7.87 6.34 13.21
N PRO A 171 7.90 6.32 14.55
CA PRO A 171 7.32 5.23 15.31
C PRO A 171 5.82 5.09 15.03
N ALA A 172 5.30 3.86 15.08
CA ALA A 172 3.91 3.55 14.77
C ALA A 172 2.94 3.97 15.90
N LEU A 173 2.95 5.25 16.25
CA LEU A 173 2.07 5.85 17.25
C LEU A 173 0.68 6.14 16.65
N ARG A 174 -0.24 6.60 17.50
CA ARG A 174 -1.54 7.13 17.04
C ARG A 174 -1.32 8.29 16.07
N ALA A 175 -2.26 8.50 15.14
CA ALA A 175 -2.13 9.50 14.07
C ALA A 175 -1.78 10.92 14.59
N VAL A 176 -2.37 11.34 15.70
CA VAL A 176 -2.10 12.64 16.34
C VAL A 176 -0.67 12.72 16.88
N GLU A 177 -0.13 11.62 17.41
CA GLU A 177 1.25 11.59 17.89
C GLU A 177 2.24 11.53 16.73
N ARG A 178 1.95 10.76 15.68
CA ARG A 178 2.79 10.68 14.48
C ARG A 178 2.92 12.01 13.72
N SER A 179 1.95 12.91 13.85
CA SER A 179 2.00 14.23 13.20
C SER A 179 2.82 15.26 13.97
N LYS A 180 3.21 14.98 15.22
CA LYS A 180 4.07 15.86 16.01
C LYS A 180 5.51 15.72 15.54
N ARG A 181 6.15 16.86 15.27
CA ARG A 181 7.56 16.92 14.84
C ARG A 181 8.51 16.24 15.82
N ASN A 182 8.22 16.31 17.13
CA ASN A 182 9.03 15.68 18.17
C ASN A 182 9.07 14.15 18.09
N ASN A 183 8.10 13.55 17.38
CA ASN A 183 8.00 12.10 17.19
C ASN A 183 8.52 11.65 15.82
N ILE A 184 9.21 12.52 15.09
CA ILE A 184 9.86 12.21 13.80
C ILE A 184 11.38 12.30 14.04
N PHE A 185 12.05 11.16 13.96
CA PHE A 185 13.47 11.05 14.27
C PHE A 185 14.28 11.00 12.98
N THR A 186 15.02 12.05 12.67
CA THR A 186 15.98 12.03 11.55
C THR A 186 17.15 11.14 11.91
N LEU A 187 17.37 10.07 11.13
CA LEU A 187 18.47 9.15 11.32
C LEU A 187 19.76 9.67 10.68
N THR A 188 19.68 10.07 9.42
CA THR A 188 20.83 10.59 8.67
C THR A 188 20.39 11.33 7.41
N PHE A 189 21.30 12.12 6.85
CA PHE A 189 21.22 12.63 5.49
C PHE A 189 22.31 11.98 4.65
N GLY A 190 21.91 11.37 3.53
CA GLY A 190 22.83 10.94 2.48
C GLY A 190 23.51 12.15 1.86
N PRO A 191 24.86 12.20 1.82
CA PRO A 191 25.60 13.29 1.18
C PRO A 191 25.15 13.47 -0.27
N HIS A 192 25.25 14.70 -0.78
CA HIS A 192 24.89 15.00 -2.17
C HIS A 192 25.67 14.11 -3.14
N GLY A 193 24.97 13.54 -4.13
CA GLY A 193 25.57 12.64 -5.12
C GLY A 193 25.83 11.21 -4.63
N THR A 194 25.51 10.89 -3.37
CA THR A 194 25.62 9.52 -2.85
C THR A 194 24.56 8.63 -3.51
N ASN A 195 24.97 7.47 -3.99
CA ASN A 195 24.02 6.49 -4.52
C ASN A 195 23.22 5.82 -3.38
N PHE A 196 21.99 5.40 -3.68
CA PHE A 196 21.10 4.79 -2.70
C PHE A 196 21.68 3.55 -1.99
N PRO A 197 22.31 2.58 -2.70
CA PRO A 197 22.88 1.40 -2.07
C PRO A 197 23.94 1.72 -1.02
N ASN A 198 24.81 2.70 -1.25
CA ASN A 198 25.87 3.07 -0.31
C ASN A 198 25.29 3.66 0.98
N ALA A 199 24.26 4.49 0.87
CA ALA A 199 23.57 5.05 2.03
C ALA A 199 22.88 3.95 2.87
N ILE A 200 22.25 2.98 2.20
CA ILE A 200 21.65 1.82 2.88
C ILE A 200 22.71 0.93 3.53
N ALA A 201 23.82 0.68 2.86
CA ALA A 201 24.93 -0.09 3.42
C ALA A 201 25.47 0.53 4.71
N ALA A 202 25.57 1.87 4.78
CA ALA A 202 25.99 2.58 5.99
C ALA A 202 25.01 2.41 7.16
N LEU A 203 23.70 2.23 6.88
CA LEU A 203 22.66 2.02 7.90
C LEU A 203 22.43 0.53 8.24
N SER A 204 22.89 -0.38 7.38
CA SER A 204 22.61 -1.82 7.45
C SER A 204 22.91 -2.43 8.82
N TYR A 205 24.07 -2.12 9.40
CA TYR A 205 24.48 -2.70 10.68
C TYR A 205 23.50 -2.35 11.81
N GLY A 206 23.20 -1.07 12.00
CA GLY A 206 22.33 -0.62 13.09
C GLY A 206 20.87 -1.07 12.91
N LEU A 207 20.31 -0.86 11.71
CA LEU A 207 18.90 -1.17 11.46
C LEU A 207 18.62 -2.67 11.40
N SER A 208 19.53 -3.48 10.86
CA SER A 208 19.35 -4.95 10.86
C SER A 208 19.39 -5.55 12.27
N ILE A 209 20.19 -4.99 13.19
CA ILE A 209 20.19 -5.41 14.60
C ILE A 209 18.83 -5.09 15.23
N LEU A 210 18.31 -3.89 15.01
CA LEU A 210 17.01 -3.45 15.54
C LEU A 210 15.85 -4.33 15.02
N ASP A 211 15.84 -4.67 13.73
CA ASP A 211 14.79 -5.45 13.08
C ASP A 211 14.86 -6.95 13.44
N CYS A 212 16.06 -7.55 13.47
CA CYS A 212 16.22 -9.01 13.58
C CYS A 212 16.55 -9.54 14.98
N LYS A 213 17.29 -8.76 15.80
CA LYS A 213 17.79 -9.22 17.11
C LYS A 213 17.16 -8.45 18.27
N GLY A 214 16.84 -7.19 18.03
CA GLY A 214 16.61 -6.22 19.06
C GLY A 214 17.87 -5.87 19.85
N VAL A 215 17.75 -4.84 20.67
CA VAL A 215 18.79 -4.34 21.57
C VAL A 215 18.32 -4.49 23.01
N MET A 216 19.24 -4.79 23.93
CA MET A 216 18.93 -4.77 25.36
C MET A 216 18.95 -3.32 25.84
N VAL A 217 17.88 -2.90 26.51
CA VAL A 217 17.71 -1.55 27.05
C VAL A 217 17.31 -1.67 28.51
N ASP A 218 17.94 -0.86 29.36
CA ASP A 218 17.55 -0.71 30.75
C ASP A 218 16.33 0.25 30.81
N ILE A 219 15.17 -0.27 31.20
CA ILE A 219 13.93 0.50 31.36
C ILE A 219 13.57 0.46 32.85
N GLY A 220 13.94 1.51 33.57
CA GLY A 220 13.87 1.50 35.03
C GLY A 220 14.88 0.50 35.61
N GLU A 221 14.41 -0.42 36.44
CA GLU A 221 15.22 -1.48 37.04
C GLU A 221 15.24 -2.78 36.19
N GLU A 222 14.47 -2.83 35.09
CA GLU A 222 14.33 -4.02 34.27
C GLU A 222 15.19 -3.97 33.00
N LYS A 223 15.83 -5.10 32.69
CA LYS A 223 16.51 -5.32 31.40
C LYS A 223 15.54 -5.89 30.39
N VAL A 224 15.15 -5.08 29.42
CA VAL A 224 14.15 -5.42 28.41
C VAL A 224 14.80 -5.48 27.04
N ARG A 225 14.40 -6.46 26.22
CA ARG A 225 14.81 -6.52 24.81
C ARG A 225 13.85 -5.69 23.97
N VAL A 226 14.34 -4.66 23.30
CA VAL A 226 13.55 -3.84 22.38
C VAL A 226 13.84 -4.29 20.94
N VAL A 227 12.82 -4.74 20.23
CA VAL A 227 12.87 -5.07 18.80
C VAL A 227 12.13 -3.98 18.06
N ALA A 228 12.82 -3.28 17.16
CA ALA A 228 12.21 -2.22 16.35
C ALA A 228 12.16 -2.68 14.89
N SER A 229 10.96 -3.05 14.45
CA SER A 229 10.71 -3.59 13.11
C SER A 229 10.18 -2.51 12.18
N CYS A 230 10.76 -2.40 10.98
CA CYS A 230 10.20 -1.55 9.94
C CYS A 230 8.89 -2.17 9.41
N ILE A 231 7.81 -1.39 9.38
CA ILE A 231 6.50 -1.85 8.85
C ILE A 231 6.16 -1.27 7.48
N ALA A 232 6.82 -0.17 7.09
CA ALA A 232 6.64 0.46 5.78
C ALA A 232 7.78 1.43 5.46
N PHE A 233 8.12 1.53 4.18
CA PHE A 233 8.99 2.55 3.59
C PHE A 233 8.14 3.61 2.90
N LEU A 234 8.27 4.85 3.36
CA LEU A 234 7.55 6.01 2.84
C LEU A 234 8.50 6.88 2.00
N GLY A 235 7.94 7.65 1.08
CA GLY A 235 8.68 8.56 0.20
C GLY A 235 7.76 9.04 -0.92
N ASP A 236 8.26 9.87 -1.82
CA ASP A 236 7.52 10.19 -3.04
C ASP A 236 7.38 8.96 -3.97
N MET A 237 6.47 9.01 -4.94
CA MET A 237 6.20 7.86 -5.81
C MET A 237 7.45 7.38 -6.59
N PRO A 238 8.27 8.27 -7.21
CA PRO A 238 9.50 7.85 -7.87
C PRO A 238 10.52 7.16 -6.94
N GLN A 239 10.79 7.74 -5.76
CA GLN A 239 11.70 7.16 -4.79
C GLN A 239 11.18 5.83 -4.28
N GLN A 240 9.88 5.70 -4.03
CA GLN A 240 9.29 4.43 -3.63
C GLN A 240 9.35 3.35 -4.72
N SER A 241 9.23 3.71 -6.01
CA SER A 241 9.50 2.77 -7.11
C SER A 241 10.95 2.31 -7.13
N SER A 242 11.90 3.23 -6.96
CA SER A 242 13.32 2.88 -6.82
C SER A 242 13.57 1.95 -5.64
N ASN A 243 12.98 2.26 -4.48
CA ASN A 243 13.07 1.47 -3.25
C ASN A 243 12.52 0.03 -3.43
N ALA A 244 11.44 -0.14 -4.20
CA ALA A 244 10.87 -1.44 -4.53
C ALA A 244 11.59 -2.16 -5.69
N GLY A 245 12.56 -1.49 -6.33
CA GLY A 245 13.26 -1.96 -7.52
C GLY A 245 12.35 -2.10 -8.75
N ILE A 246 11.39 -1.18 -8.87
CA ILE A 246 10.47 -1.03 -9.99
C ILE A 246 10.94 0.16 -10.84
N LYS A 247 10.81 0.07 -12.16
CA LYS A 247 11.16 1.16 -13.06
C LYS A 247 10.25 2.38 -12.82
N GLY A 248 10.76 3.57 -13.14
CA GLY A 248 10.06 4.83 -12.94
C GLY A 248 8.77 4.97 -13.76
N PRO A 249 8.00 6.06 -13.56
CA PRO A 249 6.65 6.26 -14.11
C PRO A 249 6.56 6.26 -15.65
N THR A 250 7.68 6.51 -16.33
CA THR A 250 7.80 6.50 -17.80
C THR A 250 7.94 5.09 -18.40
N ALA A 251 8.14 4.06 -17.57
CA ALA A 251 8.22 2.69 -18.05
C ALA A 251 6.86 2.15 -18.48
N ARG A 252 6.86 1.22 -19.44
CA ARG A 252 5.66 0.50 -19.92
C ARG A 252 4.87 -0.09 -18.73
N ARG A 253 5.57 -0.75 -17.81
CA ARG A 253 4.98 -1.30 -16.57
C ARG A 253 5.63 -0.63 -15.37
N ALA A 254 5.04 0.46 -14.88
CA ALA A 254 5.59 1.24 -13.76
C ALA A 254 4.88 0.99 -12.41
N CYS A 255 3.76 0.25 -12.42
CA CYS A 255 3.01 0.00 -11.19
C CYS A 255 3.75 -0.98 -10.28
N ARG A 256 3.80 -0.66 -8.99
CA ARG A 256 4.44 -1.48 -7.95
C ARG A 256 3.55 -2.63 -7.46
N SER A 257 2.24 -2.49 -7.65
CA SER A 257 1.24 -3.45 -7.19
C SER A 257 0.76 -4.41 -8.28
N CYS A 258 0.95 -4.09 -9.57
CA CYS A 258 0.47 -4.91 -10.68
C CYS A 258 1.32 -4.77 -11.95
N PHE A 259 1.02 -5.60 -12.95
CA PHE A 259 1.67 -5.64 -14.26
C PHE A 259 0.94 -4.83 -15.35
N ILE A 260 0.07 -3.89 -14.94
CA ILE A 260 -0.65 -3.01 -15.87
C ILE A 260 0.34 -2.27 -16.78
N ASP A 261 0.03 -2.25 -18.08
CA ASP A 261 0.84 -1.52 -19.03
C ASP A 261 0.40 -0.06 -19.16
N ASP A 262 1.11 0.71 -19.97
CA ASP A 262 0.89 2.14 -20.16
C ASP A 262 -0.41 2.47 -20.89
N LYS A 263 -0.93 1.54 -21.69
CA LYS A 263 -2.16 1.70 -22.46
C LYS A 263 -3.39 1.41 -21.61
N ASP A 264 -3.27 0.45 -20.69
CA ASP A 264 -4.38 0.02 -19.85
C ASP A 264 -4.50 0.82 -18.54
N ARG A 265 -3.62 1.79 -18.25
CA ARG A 265 -3.67 2.61 -17.01
C ARG A 265 -5.05 3.20 -16.67
N PRO A 266 -5.90 3.63 -17.62
CA PRO A 266 -7.24 4.14 -17.32
C PRO A 266 -8.25 3.06 -16.93
N ASN A 267 -7.93 1.77 -17.12
CA ASN A 267 -8.86 0.67 -16.88
C ASN A 267 -9.06 0.44 -15.36
N LEU A 268 -10.19 0.92 -14.84
CA LEU A 268 -10.58 0.75 -13.44
C LEU A 268 -11.01 -0.68 -13.10
N ASP A 269 -11.32 -1.50 -14.10
CA ASP A 269 -11.74 -2.90 -13.97
C ASP A 269 -10.57 -3.88 -14.21
N TYR A 270 -9.33 -3.37 -14.17
CA TYR A 270 -8.14 -4.18 -14.36
C TYR A 270 -8.04 -5.31 -13.33
N ASP A 271 -7.80 -6.53 -13.80
CA ASP A 271 -7.69 -7.71 -12.95
C ASP A 271 -6.36 -7.72 -12.17
N LEU A 272 -6.40 -7.09 -10.99
CA LEU A 272 -5.29 -7.06 -10.04
C LEU A 272 -5.00 -8.42 -9.39
N ARG A 273 -5.93 -9.39 -9.48
CA ARG A 273 -5.72 -10.71 -8.87
C ARG A 273 -4.79 -11.54 -9.74
N ASN A 274 -5.09 -11.65 -11.03
CA ASN A 274 -4.26 -12.44 -11.95
C ASN A 274 -3.01 -11.68 -12.40
N ASN A 275 -3.10 -10.35 -12.50
CA ASN A 275 -1.99 -9.51 -12.95
C ASN A 275 -1.38 -8.66 -11.84
N GLY A 276 -1.60 -9.06 -10.58
CA GLY A 276 -0.96 -8.47 -9.41
C GLY A 276 0.52 -8.83 -9.30
N ARG A 277 1.29 -7.94 -8.68
CA ARG A 277 2.64 -8.26 -8.22
C ARG A 277 2.54 -8.76 -6.78
N PHE A 278 3.22 -9.87 -6.51
CA PHE A 278 3.23 -10.50 -5.19
C PHE A 278 4.66 -10.79 -4.77
N HIS A 279 4.92 -10.85 -3.47
CA HIS A 279 6.29 -10.94 -2.94
C HIS A 279 7.07 -12.12 -3.51
N HIS A 280 6.54 -13.33 -3.37
CA HIS A 280 7.20 -14.55 -3.83
C HIS A 280 7.34 -14.62 -5.34
N HIS A 281 6.29 -14.25 -6.09
CA HIS A 281 6.35 -14.15 -7.54
C HIS A 281 7.47 -13.18 -7.99
N MET A 282 7.60 -12.02 -7.33
CA MET A 282 8.66 -11.06 -7.65
C MET A 282 10.06 -11.55 -7.24
N GLN A 283 10.20 -12.29 -6.14
CA GLN A 283 11.47 -12.93 -5.77
C GLN A 283 11.88 -13.95 -6.83
N HIS A 284 10.96 -14.81 -7.26
CA HIS A 284 11.21 -15.80 -8.30
C HIS A 284 11.58 -15.16 -9.64
N LEU A 285 10.88 -14.09 -10.02
CA LEU A 285 11.21 -13.31 -11.21
C LEU A 285 12.61 -12.70 -11.15
N ARG A 286 13.05 -12.24 -9.97
CA ARG A 286 14.41 -11.73 -9.77
C ARG A 286 15.46 -12.84 -9.85
N SER A 287 15.23 -13.99 -9.23
CA SER A 287 16.13 -15.15 -9.38
C SER A 287 16.30 -15.54 -10.85
N LYS A 288 15.21 -15.59 -11.62
CA LYS A 288 15.25 -15.82 -13.07
C LYS A 288 16.10 -14.77 -13.81
N LEU A 289 16.11 -13.51 -13.37
CA LEU A 289 16.95 -12.47 -13.98
C LEU A 289 18.43 -12.64 -13.65
N ASP A 290 18.74 -13.04 -12.42
CA ASP A 290 20.11 -13.26 -11.96
C ASP A 290 20.75 -14.42 -12.74
N ASP A 291 19.96 -15.45 -13.06
CA ASP A 291 20.38 -16.62 -13.85
C ASP A 291 20.58 -16.34 -15.34
N VAL A 292 20.11 -15.19 -15.86
CA VAL A 292 20.28 -14.83 -17.28
C VAL A 292 21.70 -14.32 -17.51
N PRO A 293 22.57 -15.03 -18.28
CA PRO A 293 23.96 -14.63 -18.45
C PRO A 293 24.14 -13.46 -19.42
N ASN A 294 23.23 -13.30 -20.39
CA ASN A 294 23.33 -12.27 -21.42
C ASN A 294 22.78 -10.92 -20.90
N PRO A 295 23.62 -9.86 -20.79
CA PRO A 295 23.19 -8.56 -20.29
C PRO A 295 22.06 -7.92 -21.10
N THR A 296 22.12 -8.00 -22.43
CA THR A 296 21.08 -7.45 -23.32
C THR A 296 19.73 -8.13 -23.10
N ARG A 297 19.75 -9.47 -22.95
CA ARG A 297 18.53 -10.24 -22.65
C ARG A 297 17.98 -9.89 -21.27
N ARG A 298 18.86 -9.70 -20.27
CA ARG A 298 18.48 -9.27 -18.93
C ARG A 298 17.81 -7.90 -18.94
N ASP A 299 18.35 -6.95 -19.70
CA ASP A 299 17.79 -5.60 -19.84
C ASP A 299 16.43 -5.60 -20.54
N GLN A 300 16.27 -6.42 -21.59
CA GLN A 300 14.99 -6.64 -22.26
C GLN A 300 13.94 -7.19 -21.29
N MET A 301 14.28 -8.24 -20.53
CA MET A 301 13.39 -8.80 -19.51
C MET A 301 13.03 -7.76 -18.42
N CYS A 302 14.00 -6.95 -17.97
CA CYS A 302 13.75 -5.86 -17.04
C CYS A 302 12.79 -4.81 -17.61
N GLN A 303 12.88 -4.50 -18.91
CA GLN A 303 11.98 -3.58 -19.60
C GLN A 303 10.57 -4.14 -19.74
N GLU A 304 10.44 -5.42 -20.14
CA GLU A 304 9.17 -6.11 -20.27
C GLU A 304 8.44 -6.22 -18.93
N GLN A 305 9.18 -6.51 -17.86
CA GLN A 305 8.61 -6.75 -16.54
C GLN A 305 8.52 -5.49 -15.68
N GLY A 306 9.09 -4.36 -16.13
CA GLY A 306 9.05 -3.10 -15.40
C GLY A 306 9.89 -3.06 -14.13
N ILE A 307 10.94 -3.87 -14.04
CA ILE A 307 11.79 -4.01 -12.86
C ILE A 307 13.21 -3.53 -13.13
N THR A 308 13.92 -3.13 -12.08
CA THR A 308 15.33 -2.76 -12.17
C THR A 308 16.21 -4.00 -12.08
N ALA A 309 17.29 -4.04 -12.87
CA ALA A 309 18.29 -5.12 -12.82
C ALA A 309 18.99 -5.19 -11.46
N GLN A 310 19.13 -4.05 -10.77
CA GLN A 310 19.70 -4.01 -9.43
C GLN A 310 18.77 -4.65 -8.39
N ALA A 311 19.36 -5.45 -7.50
CA ALA A 311 18.69 -5.98 -6.34
C ALA A 311 18.22 -4.86 -5.38
N VAL A 312 17.13 -5.11 -4.68
CA VAL A 312 16.55 -4.14 -3.74
C VAL A 312 17.47 -3.98 -2.53
N SER A 313 18.11 -2.82 -2.40
CA SER A 313 19.09 -2.55 -1.33
C SER A 313 18.48 -2.62 0.06
N LEU A 314 17.17 -2.36 0.19
CA LEU A 314 16.47 -2.33 1.49
C LEU A 314 16.47 -3.66 2.24
N PHE A 315 16.69 -4.79 1.56
CA PHE A 315 16.89 -6.08 2.24
C PHE A 315 18.08 -6.06 3.21
N GLN A 316 19.06 -5.16 3.03
CA GLN A 316 20.20 -5.02 3.94
C GLN A 316 19.82 -4.42 5.30
N ILE A 317 18.76 -3.61 5.37
CA ILE A 317 18.29 -2.99 6.61
C ILE A 317 17.01 -3.63 7.15
N CYS A 318 16.22 -4.28 6.29
CA CYS A 318 15.01 -5.01 6.66
C CYS A 318 14.94 -6.32 5.85
N PRO A 319 15.53 -7.41 6.36
CA PRO A 319 15.53 -8.71 5.68
C PRO A 319 14.13 -9.30 5.48
N SER A 320 13.21 -8.97 6.38
CA SER A 320 11.80 -9.39 6.40
C SER A 320 10.89 -8.45 5.58
N LEU A 321 11.47 -7.68 4.66
CA LEU A 321 10.77 -6.77 3.74
C LEU A 321 9.82 -7.53 2.81
N ASN A 322 8.55 -7.10 2.76
CA ASN A 322 7.65 -7.49 1.69
C ASN A 322 7.76 -6.50 0.51
N LEU A 323 8.26 -6.98 -0.63
CA LEU A 323 8.46 -6.20 -1.87
C LEU A 323 7.24 -5.40 -2.36
N ILE A 324 6.03 -5.75 -1.94
CA ILE A 324 4.80 -5.12 -2.43
C ILE A 324 4.13 -4.31 -1.33
N SER A 325 3.83 -4.91 -0.18
CA SER A 325 3.00 -4.27 0.85
C SER A 325 3.75 -3.23 1.68
N PHE A 326 5.08 -3.25 1.72
CA PHE A 326 5.86 -2.31 2.54
C PHE A 326 6.01 -0.93 1.89
N PHE A 327 5.57 -0.76 0.65
CA PHE A 327 5.70 0.50 -0.05
C PHE A 327 4.30 1.06 -0.36
N PRO A 328 3.62 1.65 0.66
CA PRO A 328 2.26 2.14 0.48
C PRO A 328 2.18 3.21 -0.60
N SER A 329 1.07 3.23 -1.33
CA SER A 329 0.81 4.29 -2.30
C SER A 329 0.85 5.67 -1.63
N ASP A 330 1.21 6.69 -2.41
CA ASP A 330 1.13 8.09 -2.00
C ASP A 330 -0.14 8.73 -2.61
N PRO A 331 -1.30 8.58 -1.94
CA PRO A 331 -2.54 9.11 -2.48
C PRO A 331 -2.55 10.63 -2.48
N ARG A 332 -1.74 11.31 -1.66
CA ARG A 332 -1.78 12.78 -1.62
C ARG A 332 -1.26 13.38 -2.92
N HIS A 333 -0.16 12.87 -3.46
CA HIS A 333 0.34 13.33 -4.75
C HIS A 333 -0.61 12.96 -5.90
N SER A 334 -1.19 11.76 -5.88
CA SER A 334 -2.15 11.33 -6.91
C SER A 334 -3.45 12.14 -6.89
N GLU A 335 -4.00 12.42 -5.70
CA GLU A 335 -5.32 13.03 -5.58
C GLU A 335 -5.23 14.56 -5.55
N PHE A 336 -4.27 15.16 -4.84
CA PHE A 336 -4.16 16.62 -4.75
C PHE A 336 -3.41 17.23 -5.94
N ALA A 337 -2.18 16.79 -6.22
CA ALA A 337 -1.40 17.26 -7.38
C ALA A 337 -1.71 16.52 -8.69
N GLY A 338 -2.59 15.51 -8.65
CA GLY A 338 -3.12 14.87 -9.84
C GLY A 338 -4.54 15.34 -10.10
N ILE A 339 -5.53 14.56 -9.66
CA ILE A 339 -6.95 14.77 -10.01
C ILE A 339 -7.43 16.18 -9.63
N SER A 340 -7.11 16.68 -8.44
CA SER A 340 -7.58 18.00 -7.97
C SER A 340 -6.92 19.16 -8.72
N GLU A 341 -5.63 19.07 -9.06
CA GLU A 341 -4.96 20.07 -9.88
C GLU A 341 -5.52 20.11 -11.31
N ILE A 342 -5.68 18.94 -11.93
CA ILE A 342 -6.20 18.82 -13.30
C ILE A 342 -7.63 19.36 -13.36
N SER A 343 -8.50 18.91 -12.44
CA SER A 343 -9.89 19.37 -12.38
C SER A 343 -9.97 20.88 -12.12
N HIS A 344 -9.23 21.44 -11.15
CA HIS A 344 -9.24 22.88 -10.91
C HIS A 344 -8.72 23.68 -12.12
N SER A 345 -7.72 23.16 -12.84
CA SER A 345 -7.21 23.76 -14.07
C SER A 345 -8.26 23.75 -15.18
N LEU A 346 -8.97 22.63 -15.38
CA LEU A 346 -10.07 22.52 -16.34
C LEU A 346 -11.20 23.49 -15.99
N LEU A 347 -11.55 23.63 -14.70
CA LEU A 347 -12.56 24.58 -14.24
C LEU A 347 -12.23 26.00 -14.71
N VAL A 348 -11.03 26.47 -14.35
CA VAL A 348 -10.64 27.87 -14.56
C VAL A 348 -10.32 28.15 -16.02
N CYS A 349 -9.61 27.25 -16.71
CA CYS A 349 -9.11 27.50 -18.05
C CYS A 349 -10.08 27.12 -19.17
N SER A 350 -11.04 26.22 -18.93
CA SER A 350 -11.89 25.66 -20.00
C SER A 350 -13.38 25.76 -19.69
N VAL A 351 -13.78 25.52 -18.43
CA VAL A 351 -15.20 25.56 -18.05
C VAL A 351 -15.72 26.99 -17.93
N LEU A 352 -14.98 27.85 -17.25
CA LEU A 352 -15.39 29.23 -16.97
C LEU A 352 -15.01 30.18 -18.12
N SER A 353 -15.95 31.08 -18.47
CA SER A 353 -15.68 32.24 -19.32
C SER A 353 -14.80 33.26 -18.59
N LEU A 354 -14.25 34.26 -19.28
CA LEU A 354 -13.46 35.32 -18.64
C LEU A 354 -14.25 36.04 -17.53
N HIS A 355 -15.55 36.28 -17.76
CA HIS A 355 -16.45 36.81 -16.76
C HIS A 355 -16.64 35.82 -15.59
N GLY A 356 -16.92 34.55 -15.90
CA GLY A 356 -17.09 33.51 -14.89
C GLY A 356 -15.85 33.29 -14.01
N GLN A 357 -14.64 33.42 -14.57
CA GLN A 357 -13.39 33.35 -13.80
C GLN A 357 -13.29 34.47 -12.76
N GLN A 358 -13.66 35.69 -13.12
CA GLN A 358 -13.65 36.83 -12.20
C GLN A 358 -14.67 36.67 -11.09
N GLU A 359 -15.89 36.24 -11.43
CA GLU A 359 -16.95 36.00 -10.44
C GLU A 359 -16.61 34.83 -9.50
N TYR A 360 -16.08 33.72 -10.04
CA TYR A 360 -15.56 32.61 -9.25
C TYR A 360 -14.48 33.06 -8.27
N PHE A 361 -13.52 33.88 -8.72
CA PHE A 361 -12.48 34.42 -7.84
C PHE A 361 -13.04 35.32 -6.74
N ARG A 362 -13.96 36.25 -7.07
CA ARG A 362 -14.63 37.11 -6.08
C ARG A 362 -15.36 36.29 -5.02
N MET A 363 -16.03 35.23 -5.45
CA MET A 363 -16.71 34.32 -4.54
C MET A 363 -15.73 33.58 -3.66
N LEU A 364 -14.62 33.06 -4.21
CA LEU A 364 -13.59 32.37 -3.44
C LEU A 364 -12.93 33.27 -2.37
N GLN A 365 -12.77 34.56 -2.67
CA GLN A 365 -12.24 35.55 -1.72
C GLN A 365 -13.16 35.76 -0.52
N THR A 366 -14.47 35.74 -0.73
CA THR A 366 -15.47 36.03 0.32
C THR A 366 -16.00 34.78 1.01
N PHE A 367 -15.87 33.60 0.40
CA PHE A 367 -16.39 32.33 0.92
C PHE A 367 -15.89 32.01 2.34
N PRO A 368 -16.69 31.50 3.28
CA PRO A 368 -16.19 31.17 4.62
C PRO A 368 -15.31 29.90 4.60
N PHE A 369 -14.02 30.03 4.93
CA PHE A 369 -13.11 28.89 5.06
C PHE A 369 -13.18 28.29 6.47
N PRO A 370 -12.95 26.96 6.62
CA PRO A 370 -12.83 26.33 7.93
C PRO A 370 -11.78 27.01 8.82
N ARG A 371 -12.01 27.02 10.13
CA ARG A 371 -11.10 27.64 11.10
C ARG A 371 -9.69 27.05 10.98
N GLY A 372 -8.69 27.91 10.89
CA GLY A 372 -7.28 27.52 10.77
C GLY A 372 -6.82 27.25 9.33
N TRP A 373 -7.71 27.33 8.33
CA TRP A 373 -7.30 27.25 6.93
C TRP A 373 -6.92 28.63 6.41
N ASN A 374 -5.72 28.74 5.84
CA ASN A 374 -5.35 29.94 5.10
C ASN A 374 -6.22 30.07 3.85
N ARG A 375 -6.41 31.31 3.39
CA ARG A 375 -7.04 31.60 2.10
C ARG A 375 -6.21 31.02 0.94
N LEU A 376 -6.87 30.82 -0.20
CA LEU A 376 -6.21 30.45 -1.45
C LEU A 376 -5.79 31.72 -2.19
N GLN A 377 -4.68 31.64 -2.93
CA GLN A 377 -4.27 32.71 -3.84
C GLN A 377 -5.25 32.81 -5.03
N SER A 378 -5.05 33.75 -5.95
CA SER A 378 -5.88 33.81 -7.14
C SER A 378 -5.62 32.59 -8.04
N PRO A 379 -6.64 31.77 -8.33
CA PRO A 379 -6.47 30.65 -9.24
C PRO A 379 -6.33 31.11 -10.71
N ILE A 380 -6.63 32.37 -11.02
CA ILE A 380 -6.45 32.92 -12.38
C ILE A 380 -4.95 33.08 -12.70
N THR A 381 -4.17 33.59 -11.73
CA THR A 381 -2.75 33.94 -11.96
C THR A 381 -1.76 33.01 -11.26
N HIS A 382 -2.17 32.34 -10.18
CA HIS A 382 -1.27 31.57 -9.32
C HIS A 382 -1.53 30.07 -9.29
N LEU A 383 -2.51 29.54 -10.03
CA LEU A 383 -2.88 28.12 -9.94
C LEU A 383 -1.70 27.17 -10.17
N LYS A 384 -0.81 27.46 -11.13
CA LYS A 384 0.40 26.67 -11.40
C LYS A 384 1.48 26.75 -10.31
N LYS A 385 1.31 27.65 -9.34
CA LYS A 385 2.23 27.84 -8.20
C LYS A 385 1.67 27.24 -6.92
N TYR A 386 0.48 26.64 -6.98
CA TYR A 386 -0.12 26.02 -5.82
C TYR A 386 0.72 24.85 -5.34
N GLN A 387 0.86 24.76 -4.03
CA GLN A 387 1.45 23.61 -3.36
C GLN A 387 0.38 22.54 -3.14
N LEU A 388 0.83 21.34 -2.80
CA LEU A 388 -0.03 20.19 -2.52
C LEU A 388 -1.15 20.51 -1.51
N GLN A 389 -0.83 21.26 -0.45
CA GLN A 389 -1.79 21.70 0.58
C GLN A 389 -2.83 22.72 0.08
N GLU A 390 -2.52 23.49 -0.97
CA GLU A 390 -3.46 24.43 -1.59
C GLU A 390 -4.45 23.67 -2.48
N HIS A 391 -3.98 22.70 -3.25
CA HIS A 391 -4.86 21.79 -4.01
C HIS A 391 -5.78 20.99 -3.09
N ALA A 392 -5.27 20.47 -1.97
CA ALA A 392 -6.07 19.75 -0.98
C ALA A 392 -7.20 20.60 -0.38
N ARG A 393 -6.92 21.88 -0.07
CA ARG A 393 -7.96 22.80 0.44
C ARG A 393 -8.94 23.20 -0.67
N ALA A 394 -8.42 23.47 -1.87
CA ALA A 394 -9.23 23.85 -3.02
C ALA A 394 -10.22 22.74 -3.37
N SER A 395 -9.80 21.48 -3.42
CA SER A 395 -10.68 20.37 -3.79
C SER A 395 -11.89 20.22 -2.88
N ILE A 396 -11.77 20.57 -1.60
CA ILE A 396 -12.89 20.57 -0.65
C ILE A 396 -13.81 21.78 -0.84
N ILE A 397 -13.24 22.97 -1.07
CA ILE A 397 -13.98 24.24 -1.15
C ILE A 397 -14.68 24.44 -2.50
N ILE A 398 -14.06 24.02 -3.61
CA ILE A 398 -14.57 24.21 -4.98
C ILE A 398 -16.03 23.78 -5.13
N PRO A 399 -16.45 22.54 -4.81
CA PRO A 399 -17.84 22.14 -5.04
C PRO A 399 -18.84 22.96 -4.20
N LEU A 400 -18.45 23.45 -3.02
CA LEU A 400 -19.30 24.31 -2.20
C LEU A 400 -19.45 25.70 -2.82
N VAL A 401 -18.34 26.26 -3.33
CA VAL A 401 -18.36 27.53 -4.08
C VAL A 401 -19.24 27.40 -5.33
N LEU A 402 -19.05 26.33 -6.11
CA LEU A 402 -19.85 26.11 -7.31
C LEU A 402 -21.34 25.93 -6.96
N ARG A 403 -21.67 25.14 -5.94
CA ARG A 403 -23.06 24.95 -5.49
C ARG A 403 -23.73 26.25 -5.06
N CYS A 404 -22.99 27.14 -4.41
CA CYS A 404 -23.57 28.38 -3.87
C CYS A 404 -23.66 29.52 -4.89
N GLY A 405 -22.95 29.46 -6.02
CA GLY A 405 -22.85 30.63 -6.91
C GLY A 405 -22.61 30.38 -8.39
N LEU A 406 -22.38 29.15 -8.84
CA LEU A 406 -22.23 28.87 -10.27
C LEU A 406 -23.54 29.20 -11.00
N ARG A 407 -23.42 29.99 -12.08
CA ARG A 407 -24.53 30.39 -12.95
C ARG A 407 -24.20 30.12 -14.41
N GLU A 408 -25.21 30.03 -15.26
CA GLU A 408 -24.99 29.73 -16.69
C GLU A 408 -24.14 30.83 -17.35
N GLU A 409 -24.30 32.08 -16.95
CA GLU A 409 -23.51 33.21 -17.44
C GLU A 409 -21.99 33.06 -17.18
N TRP A 410 -21.59 32.24 -16.20
CA TRP A 410 -20.17 31.98 -15.91
C TRP A 410 -19.54 30.98 -16.86
N LEU A 411 -20.34 30.17 -17.57
CA LEU A 411 -19.83 29.10 -18.42
C LEU A 411 -19.31 29.65 -19.76
N SER A 412 -18.25 29.04 -20.26
CA SER A 412 -17.75 29.32 -21.61
C SER A 412 -18.76 28.86 -22.68
N LEU A 413 -18.76 29.52 -23.84
CA LEU A 413 -19.69 29.18 -24.92
C LEU A 413 -19.53 27.73 -25.40
N ALA A 414 -18.30 27.25 -25.51
CA ALA A 414 -17.99 25.88 -25.88
C ALA A 414 -18.64 24.86 -24.94
N ILE A 415 -18.62 25.13 -23.64
CA ILE A 415 -19.17 24.24 -22.61
C ILE A 415 -20.70 24.24 -22.65
N LYS A 416 -21.31 25.42 -22.83
CA LYS A 416 -22.77 25.54 -23.01
C LYS A 416 -23.28 24.73 -24.19
N GLN A 417 -22.51 24.62 -25.27
CA GLN A 417 -22.88 23.87 -26.47
C GLN A 417 -22.54 22.38 -26.35
N THR A 418 -21.41 22.04 -25.73
CA THR A 418 -20.88 20.67 -25.71
C THR A 418 -21.55 19.81 -24.66
N ILE A 419 -21.78 20.32 -23.44
CA ILE A 419 -22.34 19.50 -22.35
C ILE A 419 -23.73 18.94 -22.68
N PRO A 420 -24.70 19.75 -23.16
CA PRO A 420 -26.02 19.23 -23.52
C PRO A 420 -25.96 18.17 -24.63
N THR A 421 -25.01 18.29 -25.56
CA THR A 421 -24.84 17.34 -26.67
C THR A 421 -24.22 16.03 -26.18
N ALA A 422 -23.12 16.11 -25.43
CA ALA A 422 -22.35 14.97 -24.95
C ALA A 422 -23.06 14.18 -23.83
N PHE A 423 -23.86 14.86 -23.00
CA PHE A 423 -24.56 14.28 -21.85
C PHE A 423 -26.09 14.37 -21.99
N SER A 424 -26.59 14.43 -23.22
CA SER A 424 -28.03 14.52 -23.54
C SER A 424 -28.89 13.47 -22.82
N ALA A 425 -28.36 12.26 -22.63
CA ALA A 425 -29.04 11.17 -21.94
C ALA A 425 -29.29 11.42 -20.43
N GLN A 426 -28.56 12.32 -19.79
CA GLN A 426 -28.66 12.56 -18.35
C GLN A 426 -29.76 13.56 -17.96
N ASN A 427 -30.33 14.28 -18.92
CA ASN A 427 -31.45 15.24 -18.75
C ASN A 427 -31.27 16.21 -17.55
N GLN A 428 -30.03 16.64 -17.30
CA GLN A 428 -29.64 17.53 -16.22
C GLN A 428 -29.09 18.85 -16.77
N SER A 429 -29.19 19.92 -15.96
CA SER A 429 -28.61 21.20 -16.34
C SER A 429 -27.08 21.10 -16.41
N PRO A 430 -26.40 21.84 -17.30
CA PRO A 430 -24.94 21.86 -17.35
C PRO A 430 -24.28 22.25 -16.02
N ILE A 431 -24.94 23.11 -15.24
CA ILE A 431 -24.48 23.51 -13.91
C ILE A 431 -24.49 22.33 -12.95
N ASP A 432 -25.60 21.59 -12.89
CA ASP A 432 -25.75 20.45 -11.99
C ASP A 432 -24.74 19.36 -12.33
N LEU A 433 -24.52 19.10 -13.63
CA LEU A 433 -23.50 18.15 -14.10
C LEU A 433 -22.10 18.54 -13.65
N ILE A 434 -21.72 19.81 -13.81
CA ILE A 434 -20.41 20.30 -13.36
C ILE A 434 -20.29 20.08 -11.84
N ILE A 435 -21.26 20.50 -11.04
CA ILE A 435 -21.24 20.33 -9.58
C ILE A 435 -21.15 18.84 -9.19
N GLN A 436 -21.87 17.98 -9.90
CA GLN A 436 -21.85 16.52 -9.68
C GLN A 436 -20.51 15.87 -10.00
N VAL A 437 -19.65 16.47 -10.83
CA VAL A 437 -18.28 15.98 -11.04
C VAL A 437 -17.36 16.40 -9.88
N TYR A 438 -17.45 17.64 -9.40
CA TYR A 438 -16.58 18.14 -8.32
C TYR A 438 -16.93 17.58 -6.94
N ALA A 439 -18.20 17.22 -6.70
CA ALA A 439 -18.64 16.71 -5.40
C ALA A 439 -18.01 15.34 -5.04
N PRO A 440 -18.01 14.31 -5.90
CA PRO A 440 -17.31 13.05 -5.66
C PRO A 440 -15.80 13.23 -5.46
N ILE A 441 -15.13 14.11 -6.24
CA ILE A 441 -13.70 14.42 -6.07
C ILE A 441 -13.44 14.96 -4.65
N SER A 442 -14.27 15.88 -4.16
CA SER A 442 -14.17 16.39 -2.78
C SER A 442 -14.43 15.31 -1.74
N ARG A 443 -15.43 14.45 -1.96
CA ARG A 443 -15.73 13.34 -1.06
C ARG A 443 -14.57 12.35 -0.97
N SER A 444 -13.97 11.97 -2.10
CA SER A 444 -12.76 11.14 -2.15
C SER A 444 -11.60 11.79 -1.40
N ASN A 445 -11.31 13.06 -1.68
CA ASN A 445 -10.25 13.80 -1.00
C ASN A 445 -10.48 13.95 0.51
N SER A 446 -11.74 13.98 0.97
CA SER A 446 -12.05 14.06 2.39
C SER A 446 -11.53 12.84 3.17
N LEU A 447 -11.47 11.65 2.54
CA LEU A 447 -10.90 10.44 3.15
C LEU A 447 -9.41 10.60 3.47
N LEU A 448 -8.68 11.44 2.72
CA LEU A 448 -7.26 11.71 2.94
C LEU A 448 -6.99 12.82 3.94
N VAL A 449 -7.93 13.75 4.09
CA VAL A 449 -7.80 14.93 4.95
C VAL A 449 -8.32 14.67 6.37
N PHE A 450 -9.32 13.79 6.53
CA PHE A 450 -9.84 13.45 7.85
C PHE A 450 -8.91 12.51 8.62
N GLN A 451 -8.59 12.90 9.86
CA GLN A 451 -7.72 12.13 10.77
C GLN A 451 -8.45 11.05 11.57
N SER A 452 -9.78 10.92 11.40
CA SER A 452 -10.61 9.93 12.08
C SER A 452 -11.38 9.14 11.02
N PRO A 453 -11.30 7.80 11.03
CA PRO A 453 -12.08 6.99 10.12
C PRO A 453 -13.51 6.93 10.67
N ARG A 454 -14.38 7.84 10.22
CA ARG A 454 -15.83 7.64 10.41
C ARG A 454 -16.33 6.46 9.56
N GLU A 455 -15.65 6.18 8.46
CA GLU A 455 -15.91 5.05 7.57
C GLU A 455 -14.68 4.12 7.62
N ASN A 456 -14.73 3.13 8.52
CA ASN A 456 -13.72 2.05 8.59
C ASN A 456 -13.96 0.94 7.56
N ASP A 457 -15.06 1.01 6.80
CA ASP A 457 -15.40 -0.01 5.81
C ASP A 457 -14.61 0.23 4.50
N PRO A 458 -13.67 -0.67 4.14
CA PRO A 458 -12.89 -0.55 2.92
C PRO A 458 -13.74 -0.53 1.64
N GLU A 459 -14.92 -1.16 1.65
CA GLU A 459 -15.80 -1.20 0.49
C GLU A 459 -16.49 0.15 0.30
N VAL A 460 -16.94 0.80 1.38
CA VAL A 460 -17.48 2.17 1.32
C VAL A 460 -16.41 3.13 0.81
N ALA A 461 -15.19 3.05 1.33
CA ALA A 461 -14.07 3.87 0.85
C ALA A 461 -13.78 3.62 -0.63
N ARG A 462 -13.80 2.35 -1.08
CA ARG A 462 -13.64 1.99 -2.50
C ARG A 462 -14.73 2.62 -3.36
N GLN A 463 -16.00 2.54 -2.97
CA GLN A 463 -17.10 3.13 -3.74
C GLN A 463 -16.98 4.65 -3.84
N ILE A 464 -16.56 5.32 -2.77
CA ILE A 464 -16.30 6.77 -2.78
C ILE A 464 -15.20 7.12 -3.78
N ILE A 465 -14.08 6.39 -3.76
CA ILE A 465 -12.94 6.62 -4.66
C ILE A 465 -13.34 6.35 -6.12
N LEU A 466 -14.05 5.26 -6.39
CA LEU A 466 -14.50 4.92 -7.74
C LEU A 466 -15.49 5.96 -8.28
N GLY A 467 -16.39 6.48 -7.43
CA GLY A 467 -17.32 7.53 -7.81
C GLY A 467 -16.65 8.85 -8.21
N ALA A 468 -15.42 9.11 -7.77
CA ALA A 468 -14.63 10.27 -8.19
C ALA A 468 -13.85 10.07 -9.50
N ARG A 469 -13.69 8.81 -9.94
CA ARG A 469 -12.85 8.43 -11.09
C ARG A 469 -13.64 8.00 -12.32
N ARG A 470 -14.92 7.65 -12.15
CA ARG A 470 -15.90 7.42 -13.21
C ARG A 470 -16.56 8.73 -13.58
#